data_AF-A0A8H6EMJ6-F1
#
_entry.id   AF-A0A8H6EMJ6-F1
#
_cell.length_a   1.000
_cell.length_b   1.000
_cell.length_c   1.000
_cell.angle_alpha   90.00
_cell.angle_beta   90.00
_cell.angle_gamma   90.00
#
_symmetry.space_group_name_H-M   'P 1'
#
loop_
_entity.id
_entity.type
_entity.pdbx_description
1 polymer ?
#
loop_
_entity_poly.entity_id
_entity_poly.type
_entity_poly.pdbx_seq_one_letter_code
_entity_poly.pdbx_strand_id
1 'polypeptide(L)'
;MVQFVITPWRTRRELLQVREKLYQNTETSPPNDSYRRQAVCLISVWMQRGNCPHLVESSAIITSAILNDVPGNSSYCVRAAYSAAFCRFVTGLLDSHQDKRRKLSMYSIAKTIGLPATYVELRHQATHEELPSLPKLRIAARKALKWIWDFYWADLSIDEKDDDCKIFVREVLEQNGQGINLNMIKDRLEAYGIDELLRALGELEETLEDPMTILQAHNFRQKISDWEESKSPKRNCITVPNTTAQDLNDIRAGMVKMEHDLDTAAASIQTPKDDKSSANSTEKGWSRWEGPWVPKPIGVL
;
A
#
# COMPACT_ATOMS: atom_id res chain seq x y z
N MET A 1 -12.85 -4.69 22.41
CA MET A 1 -11.43 -4.92 22.05
C MET A 1 -11.37 -4.91 20.53
N VAL A 2 -10.65 -3.98 19.92
CA VAL A 2 -10.64 -3.79 18.45
C VAL A 2 -9.96 -4.99 17.80
N GLN A 3 -10.58 -5.59 16.80
CA GLN A 3 -10.02 -6.74 16.09
C GLN A 3 -8.95 -6.24 15.11
N PHE A 4 -7.68 -6.44 15.44
CA PHE A 4 -6.57 -6.19 14.51
C PHE A 4 -6.41 -7.39 13.58
N VAL A 5 -6.52 -7.15 12.27
CA VAL A 5 -6.24 -8.15 11.23
C VAL A 5 -4.85 -7.85 10.66
N ILE A 6 -3.92 -8.79 10.81
CA ILE A 6 -2.55 -8.65 10.31
C ILE A 6 -2.47 -9.24 8.91
N THR A 7 -2.07 -8.43 7.94
CA THR A 7 -1.91 -8.81 6.53
C THR A 7 -0.44 -8.76 6.09
N PRO A 8 -0.01 -9.59 5.11
CA PRO A 8 1.38 -9.64 4.67
C PRO A 8 1.79 -8.54 3.66
N TRP A 9 0.82 -7.92 2.99
CA TRP A 9 1.01 -6.77 2.10
C TRP A 9 1.04 -5.46 2.89
N ARG A 10 1.74 -4.45 2.37
CA ARG A 10 1.92 -3.15 3.01
C ARG A 10 0.65 -2.30 2.93
N THR A 11 0.02 -2.26 1.76
CA THR A 11 -1.22 -1.52 1.52
C THR A 11 -2.20 -2.38 0.74
N ARG A 12 -3.49 -2.06 0.85
CA ARG A 12 -4.53 -2.76 0.09
C ARG A 12 -4.35 -2.64 -1.43
N ARG A 13 -3.77 -1.52 -1.89
CA ARG A 13 -3.44 -1.28 -3.30
C ARG A 13 -2.43 -2.29 -3.84
N GLU A 14 -1.45 -2.70 -3.04
CA GLU A 14 -0.46 -3.72 -3.44
C GLU A 14 -1.15 -5.04 -3.80
N LEU A 15 -2.18 -5.41 -3.04
CA LEU A 15 -3.00 -6.59 -3.30
C LEU A 15 -3.81 -6.47 -4.60
N LEU A 16 -4.32 -5.28 -4.92
CA LEU A 16 -5.07 -5.03 -6.16
C LEU A 16 -4.17 -5.01 -7.39
N GLN A 17 -2.97 -4.43 -7.28
CA GLN A 17 -1.96 -4.50 -8.34
C GLN A 17 -1.58 -5.96 -8.64
N VAL A 18 -1.46 -6.81 -7.61
CA VAL A 18 -1.22 -8.25 -7.81
C VAL A 18 -2.41 -8.91 -8.49
N ARG A 19 -3.65 -8.57 -8.10
CA ARG A 19 -4.87 -9.06 -8.76
C ARG A 19 -4.84 -8.75 -10.26
N GLU A 20 -4.60 -7.49 -10.62
CA GLU A 20 -4.54 -7.04 -12.02
C GLU A 20 -3.43 -7.73 -12.82
N LYS A 21 -2.24 -7.89 -12.21
CA LYS A 21 -1.11 -8.58 -12.85
C LYS A 21 -1.38 -10.08 -13.07
N LEU A 22 -2.08 -10.74 -12.14
CA LEU A 22 -2.45 -12.16 -12.24
C LEU A 22 -3.56 -12.40 -13.27
N TYR A 23 -4.60 -11.57 -13.24
CA TYR A 23 -5.81 -11.68 -14.05
C TYR A 23 -5.87 -10.52 -15.04
N GLN A 24 -4.94 -10.52 -16.01
CA GLN A 24 -5.00 -9.58 -17.12
C GLN A 24 -6.25 -9.88 -17.95
N ASN A 25 -6.97 -8.83 -18.36
CA ASN A 25 -8.14 -8.99 -19.19
C ASN A 25 -7.73 -9.65 -20.52
N THR A 26 -8.19 -10.89 -20.72
CA THR A 26 -7.87 -11.70 -21.90
C THR A 26 -8.45 -11.13 -23.19
N GLU A 27 -9.35 -10.15 -23.10
CA GLU A 27 -10.01 -9.53 -24.26
C GLU A 27 -9.15 -8.46 -24.95
N THR A 28 -8.19 -7.84 -24.24
CA THR A 28 -7.49 -6.63 -24.74
C THR A 28 -6.07 -6.89 -25.24
N SER A 29 -5.38 -7.95 -24.77
CA SER A 29 -4.03 -8.32 -25.20
C SER A 29 -3.64 -9.73 -24.75
N PRO A 30 -2.68 -10.41 -25.42
CA PRO A 30 -2.17 -11.69 -24.94
C PRO A 30 -1.62 -11.51 -23.51
N PRO A 31 -1.88 -12.46 -22.60
CA PRO A 31 -1.43 -12.35 -21.21
C PRO A 31 0.09 -12.27 -21.19
N ASN A 32 0.61 -11.17 -20.63
CA ASN A 32 2.05 -10.99 -20.50
C ASN A 32 2.54 -11.83 -19.32
N ASP A 33 3.22 -12.94 -19.65
CA ASP A 33 3.77 -13.89 -18.70
C ASP A 33 4.79 -13.26 -17.75
N SER A 34 5.45 -12.16 -18.14
CA SER A 34 6.40 -11.47 -17.26
C SER A 34 5.73 -10.86 -16.03
N TYR A 35 4.59 -10.18 -16.18
CA TYR A 35 3.84 -9.63 -15.06
C TYR A 35 3.25 -10.71 -14.16
N ARG A 36 2.79 -11.83 -14.75
CA ARG A 36 2.29 -12.97 -13.98
C ARG A 36 3.40 -13.60 -13.14
N ARG A 37 4.62 -13.74 -13.69
CA ARG A 37 5.80 -14.21 -12.94
C ARG A 37 6.14 -13.26 -11.79
N GLN A 38 6.15 -11.95 -12.04
CA GLN A 38 6.38 -10.94 -10.98
C GLN A 38 5.33 -11.04 -9.87
N ALA A 39 4.06 -11.21 -10.21
CA ALA A 39 2.99 -11.37 -9.24
C ALA A 39 3.16 -12.65 -8.40
N VAL A 40 3.52 -13.77 -9.02
CA VAL A 40 3.84 -15.02 -8.31
C VAL A 40 5.04 -14.83 -7.36
N CYS A 41 6.10 -14.15 -7.80
CA CYS A 41 7.25 -13.84 -6.95
C CYS A 41 6.84 -12.99 -5.74
N LEU A 42 6.01 -11.97 -5.93
CA LEU A 42 5.55 -11.12 -4.84
C LEU A 42 4.68 -11.91 -3.83
N ILE A 43 3.78 -12.76 -4.30
CA ILE A 43 2.99 -13.63 -3.43
C ILE A 43 3.89 -14.61 -2.66
N SER A 44 4.97 -15.11 -3.28
CA SER A 44 5.91 -15.97 -2.58
C SER A 44 6.59 -15.27 -1.40
N VAL A 45 6.86 -13.96 -1.52
CA VAL A 45 7.36 -13.14 -0.40
C VAL A 45 6.29 -13.03 0.69
N TRP A 46 5.02 -12.82 0.33
CA TRP A 46 3.92 -12.76 1.30
C TRP A 46 3.71 -14.09 2.03
N MET A 47 3.92 -15.23 1.35
CA MET A 47 3.87 -16.55 1.98
C MET A 47 4.98 -16.70 3.04
N GLN A 48 6.19 -16.20 2.78
CA GLN A 48 7.29 -16.25 3.75
C GLN A 48 7.10 -15.29 4.93
N ARG A 49 6.39 -14.17 4.73
CA ARG A 49 6.01 -13.24 5.81
C ARG A 49 4.96 -13.83 6.76
N GLY A 50 4.23 -14.85 6.34
CA GLY A 50 3.15 -15.47 7.10
C GLY A 50 1.79 -14.78 6.89
N ASN A 51 0.73 -15.39 7.41
CA ASN A 51 -0.66 -14.89 7.34
C ASN A 51 -1.19 -14.60 5.92
N CYS A 52 -0.64 -15.27 4.90
CA CYS A 52 -1.17 -15.17 3.54
C CYS A 52 -2.48 -15.97 3.41
N PRO A 53 -3.58 -15.38 2.90
CA PRO A 53 -4.81 -16.13 2.67
C PRO A 53 -4.58 -17.29 1.69
N HIS A 54 -5.15 -18.45 2.00
CA HIS A 54 -5.01 -19.67 1.20
C HIS A 54 -5.40 -19.49 -0.27
N LEU A 55 -6.40 -18.66 -0.56
CA LEU A 55 -6.84 -18.38 -1.94
C LEU A 55 -5.81 -17.56 -2.74
N VAL A 56 -5.04 -16.69 -2.08
CA VAL A 56 -3.95 -15.94 -2.71
C VAL A 56 -2.79 -16.89 -3.02
N GLU A 57 -2.40 -17.75 -2.08
CA GLU A 57 -1.44 -18.83 -2.29
C GLU A 57 -1.86 -19.75 -3.45
N SER A 58 -3.12 -20.20 -3.44
CA SER A 58 -3.69 -21.09 -4.45
C SER A 58 -3.68 -20.48 -5.85
N SER A 59 -3.97 -19.18 -5.96
CA SER A 59 -3.90 -18.45 -7.23
C SER A 59 -2.48 -18.42 -7.78
N ALA A 60 -1.49 -18.20 -6.91
CA ALA A 60 -0.07 -18.16 -7.29
C ALA A 60 0.45 -19.53 -7.71
N ILE A 61 0.17 -20.59 -6.95
CA ILE A 61 0.69 -21.94 -7.26
C ILE A 61 0.07 -22.51 -8.55
N ILE A 62 -1.23 -22.26 -8.80
CA ILE A 62 -1.88 -22.66 -10.06
C ILE A 62 -1.30 -21.86 -11.23
N THR A 63 -1.11 -20.54 -11.05
CA THR A 63 -0.49 -19.69 -12.08
C THR A 63 0.94 -20.11 -12.37
N SER A 64 1.72 -20.47 -11.35
CA SER A 64 3.08 -20.99 -11.50
C SER A 64 3.10 -22.29 -12.32
N ALA A 65 2.17 -23.21 -12.06
CA ALA A 65 2.04 -24.44 -12.85
C ALA A 65 1.72 -24.15 -14.33
N ILE A 66 0.86 -23.16 -14.61
CA ILE A 66 0.56 -22.71 -15.98
C ILE A 66 1.79 -22.10 -16.66
N LEU A 67 2.53 -21.26 -15.96
CA LEU A 67 3.74 -20.62 -16.50
C LEU A 67 4.89 -21.62 -16.75
N ASN A 68 4.87 -22.76 -16.08
CA ASN A 68 5.83 -23.84 -16.26
C ASN A 68 5.48 -24.80 -17.43
N ASP A 69 4.27 -24.66 -17.99
CA ASP A 69 3.75 -25.49 -19.09
C ASP A 69 4.26 -24.99 -20.45
N VAL A 70 5.58 -25.02 -20.62
CA VAL A 70 6.31 -24.56 -21.82
C VAL A 70 6.82 -25.76 -22.62
N PRO A 71 6.78 -25.73 -23.96
CA PRO A 71 7.37 -26.79 -24.78
C PRO A 71 8.86 -26.95 -24.47
N GLY A 72 9.26 -28.17 -24.08
CA GLY A 72 10.63 -28.49 -23.65
C GLY A 72 10.70 -29.13 -22.27
N ASN A 73 9.71 -28.87 -21.41
CA ASN A 73 9.60 -29.52 -20.12
C ASN A 73 9.01 -30.93 -20.24
N SER A 74 9.48 -31.86 -19.40
CA SER A 74 8.91 -33.21 -19.33
C SER A 74 7.43 -33.15 -18.99
N SER A 75 6.61 -33.80 -19.82
CA SER A 75 5.14 -33.86 -19.64
C SER A 75 4.76 -34.40 -18.26
N TYR A 76 5.55 -35.34 -17.73
CA TYR A 76 5.32 -35.90 -16.40
C TYR A 76 5.52 -34.85 -15.29
N CYS A 77 6.58 -34.06 -15.35
CA CYS A 77 6.85 -33.01 -14.37
C CYS A 77 5.77 -31.92 -14.38
N VAL A 78 5.30 -31.53 -15.56
CA VAL A 78 4.23 -30.53 -15.70
C VAL A 78 2.91 -31.09 -15.14
N ARG A 79 2.56 -32.34 -15.44
CA ARG A 79 1.37 -33.01 -14.86
C ARG A 79 1.45 -33.09 -13.33
N ALA A 80 2.62 -33.41 -12.78
CA ALA A 80 2.83 -33.45 -11.34
C ALA A 80 2.67 -32.07 -10.69
N ALA A 81 3.23 -31.02 -11.31
CA ALA A 81 3.10 -29.64 -10.82
C ALA A 81 1.63 -29.17 -10.80
N TYR A 82 0.88 -29.40 -11.87
CA TYR A 82 -0.55 -29.08 -11.91
C TYR A 82 -1.35 -29.87 -10.86
N SER A 83 -1.06 -31.17 -10.71
CA SER A 83 -1.76 -32.02 -9.75
C SER A 83 -1.49 -31.57 -8.32
N ALA A 84 -0.23 -31.28 -7.97
CA ALA A 84 0.14 -30.77 -6.65
C ALA A 84 -0.51 -29.41 -6.36
N ALA A 85 -0.47 -28.47 -7.31
CA ALA A 85 -1.12 -27.17 -7.18
C ALA A 85 -2.63 -27.30 -6.95
N PHE A 86 -3.30 -28.15 -7.73
CA PHE A 86 -4.74 -28.38 -7.63
C PHE A 86 -5.13 -29.07 -6.32
N CYS A 87 -4.37 -30.09 -5.90
CA CYS A 87 -4.59 -30.79 -4.63
C CYS A 87 -4.41 -29.85 -3.43
N ARG A 88 -3.40 -28.97 -3.47
CA ARG A 88 -3.17 -27.97 -2.42
C ARG A 88 -4.33 -26.97 -2.34
N PHE A 89 -4.81 -26.48 -3.48
CA PHE A 89 -5.98 -25.59 -3.56
C PHE A 89 -7.22 -26.24 -2.92
N VAL A 90 -7.63 -27.41 -3.42
CA VAL A 90 -8.87 -28.08 -2.97
C VAL A 90 -8.78 -28.48 -1.50
N THR A 91 -7.67 -29.10 -1.08
CA THR A 91 -7.53 -29.59 0.29
C THR A 91 -7.49 -28.42 1.28
N GLY A 92 -6.67 -27.40 1.02
CA GLY A 92 -6.59 -26.26 1.95
C GLY A 92 -7.90 -25.45 2.04
N LEU A 93 -8.67 -25.36 0.95
CA LEU A 93 -9.98 -24.70 0.96
C LEU A 93 -10.97 -25.49 1.81
N LEU A 94 -11.10 -26.80 1.58
CA LEU A 94 -12.05 -27.64 2.32
C LEU A 94 -11.68 -27.76 3.80
N ASP A 95 -10.40 -27.85 4.12
CA ASP A 95 -9.91 -27.90 5.50
C ASP A 95 -10.19 -26.59 6.24
N SER A 96 -10.07 -25.43 5.57
CA SER A 96 -10.36 -24.12 6.17
C SER A 96 -11.83 -23.95 6.57
N HIS A 97 -12.73 -24.65 5.88
CA HIS A 97 -14.17 -24.65 6.13
C HIS A 97 -14.66 -25.86 6.92
N GLN A 98 -13.75 -26.74 7.37
CA GLN A 98 -14.11 -27.89 8.16
C GLN A 98 -14.44 -27.48 9.60
N ASP A 99 -15.59 -27.93 10.10
CA ASP A 99 -15.95 -27.72 11.49
C ASP A 99 -15.05 -28.56 12.42
N LYS A 100 -14.49 -27.91 13.45
CA LYS A 100 -13.62 -28.56 14.45
C LYS A 100 -14.37 -29.63 15.25
N ARG A 101 -15.71 -29.56 15.32
CA ARG A 101 -16.53 -30.47 16.13
C ARG A 101 -16.96 -31.73 15.41
N ARG A 102 -17.12 -31.70 14.08
CA ARG A 102 -17.57 -32.84 13.28
C ARG A 102 -16.78 -32.94 11.98
N LYS A 103 -16.20 -34.12 11.75
CA LYS A 103 -15.55 -34.45 10.47
C LYS A 103 -16.63 -34.73 9.42
N LEU A 104 -16.96 -33.72 8.63
CA LEU A 104 -17.81 -33.87 7.46
C LEU A 104 -17.00 -34.41 6.28
N SER A 105 -17.67 -35.10 5.35
CA SER A 105 -17.00 -35.54 4.12
C SER A 105 -16.58 -34.33 3.27
N MET A 106 -15.49 -34.48 2.50
CA MET A 106 -15.01 -33.44 1.57
C MET A 106 -16.12 -33.02 0.59
N TYR A 107 -16.96 -33.96 0.15
CA TYR A 107 -18.11 -33.70 -0.71
C TYR A 107 -19.19 -32.84 -0.03
N SER A 108 -19.47 -33.11 1.24
CA SER A 108 -20.43 -32.33 2.02
C SER A 108 -19.96 -30.89 2.21
N ILE A 109 -18.67 -30.70 2.53
CA ILE A 109 -18.07 -29.38 2.70
C ILE A 109 -18.06 -28.62 1.37
N ALA A 110 -17.69 -29.29 0.28
CA ALA A 110 -17.71 -28.70 -1.07
C ALA A 110 -19.09 -28.19 -1.46
N LYS A 111 -20.14 -28.96 -1.15
CA LYS A 111 -21.54 -28.56 -1.40
C LYS A 111 -21.93 -27.30 -0.62
N THR A 112 -21.46 -27.15 0.62
CA THR A 112 -21.75 -25.97 1.44
C THR A 112 -21.08 -24.71 0.90
N ILE A 113 -19.86 -24.82 0.37
CA ILE A 113 -19.11 -23.68 -0.19
C ILE A 113 -19.56 -23.35 -1.63
N GLY A 114 -20.24 -24.29 -2.30
CA GLY A 114 -20.55 -24.17 -3.73
C GLY A 114 -19.36 -24.55 -4.63
N LEU A 115 -18.40 -25.33 -4.11
CA LEU A 115 -17.30 -25.86 -4.90
C LEU A 115 -17.81 -27.04 -5.76
N PRO A 116 -17.52 -27.06 -7.08
CA PRO A 116 -17.94 -28.17 -7.94
C PRO A 116 -17.42 -29.52 -7.44
N ALA A 117 -18.30 -30.52 -7.32
CA ALA A 117 -17.93 -31.87 -6.88
C ALA A 117 -16.84 -32.51 -7.77
N THR A 118 -16.77 -32.09 -9.04
CA THR A 118 -15.71 -32.50 -9.98
C THR A 118 -14.31 -32.14 -9.52
N TYR A 119 -14.13 -31.11 -8.68
CA TYR A 119 -12.83 -30.74 -8.13
C TYR A 119 -12.41 -31.67 -6.99
N VAL A 120 -13.36 -32.10 -6.17
CA VAL A 120 -13.12 -33.10 -5.13
C VAL A 120 -12.74 -34.44 -5.76
N GLU A 121 -13.47 -34.84 -6.80
CA GLU A 121 -13.20 -36.05 -7.57
C GLU A 121 -11.81 -35.99 -8.24
N LEU A 122 -11.48 -34.88 -8.90
CA LEU A 122 -10.18 -34.72 -9.54
C LEU A 122 -9.03 -34.74 -8.54
N ARG A 123 -9.23 -34.17 -7.34
CA ARG A 123 -8.27 -34.28 -6.24
C ARG A 123 -8.13 -35.72 -5.78
N HIS A 124 -9.23 -36.44 -5.58
CA HIS A 124 -9.20 -37.85 -5.17
C HIS A 124 -8.38 -38.70 -6.16
N GLN A 125 -8.72 -38.57 -7.45
CA GLN A 125 -8.01 -39.21 -8.56
C GLN A 125 -6.52 -38.87 -8.55
N ALA A 126 -6.15 -37.59 -8.44
CA ALA A 126 -4.75 -37.17 -8.47
C ALA A 126 -3.91 -37.67 -7.27
N THR A 127 -4.53 -38.00 -6.14
CA THR A 127 -3.83 -38.47 -4.93
C THR A 127 -3.79 -39.98 -4.75
N HIS A 128 -4.82 -40.70 -5.21
CA HIS A 128 -4.98 -42.12 -4.91
C HIS A 128 -5.01 -43.02 -6.16
N GLU A 129 -5.36 -42.45 -7.32
CA GLU A 129 -5.44 -43.18 -8.58
C GLU A 129 -4.30 -42.77 -9.52
N GLU A 130 -4.43 -43.12 -10.80
CA GLU A 130 -3.51 -42.68 -11.83
C GLU A 130 -3.59 -41.16 -12.05
N LEU A 131 -2.41 -40.56 -12.23
CA LEU A 131 -2.28 -39.13 -12.42
C LEU A 131 -3.12 -38.67 -13.64
N PRO A 132 -3.94 -37.61 -13.52
CA PRO A 132 -4.78 -37.17 -14.63
C PRO A 132 -3.98 -36.78 -15.88
N SER A 133 -4.66 -36.82 -17.03
CA SER A 133 -4.07 -36.39 -18.30
C SER A 133 -3.82 -34.89 -18.31
N LEU A 134 -2.76 -34.45 -19.01
CA LEU A 134 -2.37 -33.05 -19.07
C LEU A 134 -3.49 -32.12 -19.60
N PRO A 135 -4.26 -32.47 -20.65
CA PRO A 135 -5.38 -31.64 -21.09
C PRO A 135 -6.46 -31.45 -20.02
N LYS A 136 -6.77 -32.51 -19.25
CA LYS A 136 -7.75 -32.45 -18.15
C LYS A 136 -7.27 -31.48 -17.06
N LEU A 137 -5.99 -31.55 -16.69
CA LEU A 137 -5.37 -30.65 -15.70
C LEU A 137 -5.34 -29.18 -16.16
N ARG A 138 -5.00 -28.92 -17.42
CA ARG A 138 -5.02 -27.56 -18.00
C ARG A 138 -6.40 -26.92 -17.91
N ILE A 139 -7.44 -27.68 -18.26
CA ILE A 139 -8.84 -27.21 -18.18
C ILE A 139 -9.23 -26.97 -16.72
N ALA A 140 -8.92 -27.91 -15.83
CA ALA A 140 -9.22 -27.80 -14.41
C ALA A 140 -8.53 -26.59 -13.76
N ALA A 141 -7.27 -26.33 -14.08
CA ALA A 141 -6.51 -25.18 -13.58
C ALA A 141 -7.14 -23.84 -14.00
N ARG A 142 -7.53 -23.70 -15.29
CA ARG A 142 -8.20 -22.48 -15.78
C ARG A 142 -9.57 -22.27 -15.12
N LYS A 143 -10.36 -23.34 -14.99
CA LYS A 143 -11.66 -23.28 -14.29
C LYS A 143 -11.50 -22.97 -12.80
N ALA A 144 -10.44 -23.48 -12.16
CA ALA A 144 -10.13 -23.17 -10.76
C ALA A 144 -9.76 -21.70 -10.58
N LEU A 145 -8.90 -21.13 -11.44
CA LEU A 145 -8.58 -19.70 -11.38
C LEU A 145 -9.83 -18.82 -11.56
N LYS A 146 -10.72 -19.18 -12.50
CA LYS A 146 -11.99 -18.47 -12.67
C LYS A 146 -12.88 -18.56 -11.42
N TRP A 147 -12.98 -19.76 -10.83
CA TRP A 147 -13.74 -19.93 -9.59
C TRP A 147 -13.15 -19.12 -8.42
N ILE A 148 -11.82 -19.11 -8.27
CA ILE A 148 -11.14 -18.30 -7.22
C ILE A 148 -11.37 -16.81 -7.45
N TRP A 149 -11.41 -16.38 -8.72
CA TRP A 149 -11.78 -15.01 -9.06
C TRP A 149 -13.17 -14.65 -8.54
N ASP A 150 -14.17 -15.42 -8.94
CA ASP A 150 -15.57 -15.18 -8.59
C ASP A 150 -15.82 -15.27 -7.07
N PHE A 151 -15.07 -16.12 -6.35
CA PHE A 151 -15.26 -16.36 -4.92
C PHE A 151 -14.49 -15.39 -3.99
N TYR A 152 -13.40 -14.78 -4.46
CA TYR A 152 -12.52 -13.99 -3.59
C TYR A 152 -12.01 -12.71 -4.23
N TRP A 153 -11.48 -12.77 -5.45
CA TRP A 153 -10.86 -11.59 -6.06
C TRP A 153 -11.86 -10.54 -6.55
N ALA A 154 -13.08 -10.97 -6.91
CA ALA A 154 -14.17 -10.09 -7.31
C ALA A 154 -14.67 -9.24 -6.13
N ASP A 155 -14.83 -9.85 -4.96
CA ASP A 155 -15.33 -9.18 -3.74
C ASP A 155 -14.30 -8.25 -3.10
N LEU A 156 -13.03 -8.34 -3.51
CA LEU A 156 -11.95 -7.49 -3.05
C LEU A 156 -12.05 -6.09 -3.70
N SER A 157 -13.06 -5.29 -3.37
CA SER A 157 -13.12 -3.88 -3.75
C SER A 157 -12.33 -2.97 -2.79
N ILE A 158 -11.95 -1.81 -3.34
CA ILE A 158 -11.98 -0.50 -2.68
C ILE A 158 -13.03 -0.45 -1.56
N ASP A 159 -12.71 -0.49 -0.26
CA ASP A 159 -13.74 -0.08 0.70
C ASP A 159 -14.03 1.38 0.34
N GLU A 160 -15.29 1.70 0.02
CA GLU A 160 -15.73 2.90 -0.68
C GLU A 160 -15.21 4.20 -0.07
N LYS A 161 -14.65 4.22 1.14
CA LYS A 161 -14.10 5.43 1.78
C LYS A 161 -12.92 6.06 1.05
N ASP A 162 -12.02 5.27 0.47
CA ASP A 162 -10.84 5.78 -0.27
C ASP A 162 -11.27 6.24 -1.68
N ASP A 163 -12.30 5.62 -2.25
CA ASP A 163 -12.94 6.05 -3.51
C ASP A 163 -13.91 7.22 -3.28
N ASP A 164 -14.63 7.30 -2.18
CA ASP A 164 -15.54 8.39 -1.79
C ASP A 164 -14.74 9.65 -1.54
N CYS A 165 -13.57 9.54 -0.89
CA CYS A 165 -12.65 10.66 -0.73
C CYS A 165 -12.14 11.13 -2.10
N LYS A 166 -11.78 10.22 -3.01
CA LYS A 166 -11.35 10.57 -4.37
C LYS A 166 -12.48 11.10 -5.25
N ILE A 167 -13.68 10.54 -5.14
CA ILE A 167 -14.90 10.94 -5.84
C ILE A 167 -15.31 12.30 -5.31
N PHE A 168 -15.24 12.54 -4.01
CA PHE A 168 -15.47 13.85 -3.39
C PHE A 168 -14.45 14.88 -3.86
N VAL A 169 -13.15 14.55 -3.86
CA VAL A 169 -12.12 15.46 -4.36
C VAL A 169 -12.32 15.73 -5.84
N ARG A 170 -12.66 14.71 -6.65
CA ARG A 170 -13.01 14.86 -8.06
C ARG A 170 -14.27 15.73 -8.26
N GLU A 171 -15.32 15.53 -7.47
CA GLU A 171 -16.55 16.33 -7.48
C GLU A 171 -16.26 17.80 -7.16
N VAL A 172 -15.38 18.06 -6.19
CA VAL A 172 -14.93 19.41 -5.83
C VAL A 172 -14.09 20.05 -6.94
N LEU A 173 -13.31 19.26 -7.68
CA LEU A 173 -12.51 19.73 -8.82
C LEU A 173 -13.33 19.88 -10.11
N GLU A 174 -14.40 19.12 -10.30
CA GLU A 174 -15.26 19.21 -11.48
C GLU A 174 -16.34 20.31 -11.37
N GLN A 175 -16.57 20.88 -10.18
CA GLN A 175 -17.43 22.05 -9.97
C GLN A 175 -16.80 23.32 -10.60
N ASN A 176 -16.88 23.38 -11.92
CA ASN A 176 -16.44 24.49 -12.75
C ASN A 176 -17.17 25.80 -12.38
N GLY A 177 -16.49 26.65 -11.62
CA GLY A 177 -16.76 28.10 -11.57
C GLY A 177 -17.42 28.64 -10.29
N GLN A 178 -17.80 27.80 -9.33
CA GLN A 178 -18.21 28.28 -8.01
C GLN A 178 -17.07 28.02 -7.03
N GLY A 179 -16.42 29.09 -6.57
CA GLY A 179 -15.27 28.97 -5.66
C GLY A 179 -15.56 28.01 -4.50
N ILE A 180 -14.62 27.11 -4.23
CA ILE A 180 -14.75 26.03 -3.23
C ILE A 180 -15.26 26.62 -1.90
N ASN A 181 -16.50 26.29 -1.55
CA ASN A 181 -17.20 26.88 -0.41
C ASN A 181 -16.97 26.01 0.82
N LEU A 182 -15.97 26.37 1.65
CA LEU A 182 -15.55 25.55 2.79
C LEU A 182 -16.69 25.20 3.76
N ASN A 183 -17.69 26.06 3.88
CA ASN A 183 -18.80 25.86 4.82
C ASN A 183 -19.71 24.67 4.46
N MET A 184 -19.85 24.31 3.18
CA MET A 184 -20.62 23.14 2.76
C MET A 184 -19.81 21.84 2.80
N ILE A 185 -18.49 21.97 2.78
CA ILE A 185 -17.53 20.87 2.66
C ILE A 185 -16.97 20.52 4.05
N LYS A 186 -17.11 21.40 5.05
CA LYS A 186 -16.57 21.29 6.41
C LYS A 186 -16.94 19.98 7.09
N ASP A 187 -18.21 19.60 7.08
CA ASP A 187 -18.68 18.38 7.75
C ASP A 187 -18.10 17.11 7.11
N ARG A 188 -17.83 17.15 5.80
CA ARG A 188 -17.16 16.07 5.06
C ARG A 188 -15.63 16.08 5.26
N LEU A 189 -15.01 17.26 5.29
CA LEU A 189 -13.57 17.45 5.63
C LEU A 189 -13.24 16.90 7.02
N GLU A 190 -14.15 17.05 7.98
CA GLU A 190 -14.00 16.49 9.33
C GLU A 190 -14.11 14.97 9.38
N ALA A 191 -14.82 14.36 8.42
CA ALA A 191 -15.01 12.91 8.36
C ALA A 191 -13.85 12.14 7.70
N TYR A 192 -13.20 12.70 6.67
CA TYR A 192 -12.15 12.00 5.90
C TYR A 192 -10.72 12.18 6.44
N GLY A 193 -10.46 13.20 7.25
CA GLY A 193 -9.11 13.48 7.77
C GLY A 193 -8.18 14.11 6.72
N ILE A 194 -7.35 15.06 7.16
CA ILE A 194 -6.54 15.93 6.29
C ILE A 194 -5.53 15.14 5.46
N ASP A 195 -4.82 14.19 6.07
CA ASP A 195 -3.79 13.39 5.41
C ASP A 195 -4.35 12.52 4.27
N GLU A 196 -5.57 12.01 4.44
CA GLU A 196 -6.25 11.17 3.45
C GLU A 196 -6.69 12.00 2.23
N LEU A 197 -7.19 13.22 2.48
CA LEU A 197 -7.54 14.21 1.45
C LEU A 197 -6.33 14.69 0.66
N LEU A 198 -5.22 15.02 1.33
CA LEU A 198 -3.99 15.46 0.66
C LEU A 198 -3.35 14.33 -0.17
N ARG A 199 -3.47 13.07 0.30
CA ARG A 199 -3.04 11.89 -0.47
C ARG A 199 -3.92 11.67 -1.70
N ALA A 200 -5.24 11.75 -1.55
CA ALA A 200 -6.17 11.62 -2.67
C ALA A 200 -5.98 12.73 -3.71
N LEU A 201 -5.73 13.97 -3.26
CA LEU A 201 -5.45 15.11 -4.13
C LEU A 201 -4.14 14.95 -4.90
N GLY A 202 -3.07 14.49 -4.25
CA GLY A 202 -1.78 14.24 -4.90
C GLY A 202 -1.86 13.13 -5.96
N GLU A 203 -2.60 12.05 -5.68
CA GLU A 203 -2.83 10.99 -6.66
C GLU A 203 -3.67 11.47 -7.87
N LEU A 204 -4.59 12.42 -7.66
CA LEU A 204 -5.37 13.01 -8.75
C LEU A 204 -4.54 14.00 -9.58
N GLU A 205 -3.71 14.83 -8.95
CA GLU A 205 -2.77 15.74 -9.64
C GLU A 205 -1.84 15.00 -10.61
N GLU A 206 -1.39 13.77 -10.28
CA GLU A 206 -0.56 12.95 -11.18
C GLU A 206 -1.33 12.42 -12.41
N THR A 207 -2.66 12.38 -12.35
CA THR A 207 -3.53 11.85 -13.43
C THR A 207 -4.20 12.93 -14.27
N LEU A 208 -4.19 14.19 -13.84
CA LEU A 208 -4.90 15.30 -14.47
C LEU A 208 -4.02 16.00 -15.50
N GLU A 209 -4.49 16.08 -16.75
CA GLU A 209 -3.77 16.74 -17.86
C GLU A 209 -4.25 18.19 -18.12
N ASP A 210 -5.40 18.61 -17.56
CA ASP A 210 -6.00 19.93 -17.82
C ASP A 210 -5.49 21.03 -16.86
N PRO A 211 -4.91 22.15 -17.36
CA PRO A 211 -4.33 23.23 -16.54
C PRO A 211 -5.31 23.88 -15.55
N MET A 212 -6.61 23.92 -15.87
CA MET A 212 -7.60 24.54 -15.01
C MET A 212 -7.93 23.68 -13.79
N THR A 213 -8.05 22.36 -13.96
CA THR A 213 -8.19 21.42 -12.84
C THR A 213 -6.97 21.39 -11.91
N ILE A 214 -5.76 21.57 -12.46
CA ILE A 214 -4.51 21.65 -11.67
C ILE A 214 -4.51 22.90 -10.77
N LEU A 215 -4.92 24.05 -11.30
CA LEU A 215 -5.01 25.29 -10.53
C LEU A 215 -6.04 25.17 -9.39
N GLN A 216 -7.17 24.52 -9.66
CA GLN A 216 -8.19 24.26 -8.64
C GLN A 216 -7.71 23.29 -7.57
N ALA A 217 -6.94 22.26 -7.91
CA ALA A 217 -6.30 21.37 -6.95
C ALA A 217 -5.34 22.14 -6.02
N HIS A 218 -4.52 23.03 -6.58
CA HIS A 218 -3.64 23.88 -5.78
C HIS A 218 -4.42 24.81 -4.83
N ASN A 219 -5.50 25.43 -5.32
CA ASN A 219 -6.36 26.26 -4.48
C ASN A 219 -7.07 25.45 -3.37
N PHE A 220 -7.46 24.21 -3.66
CA PHE A 220 -8.06 23.31 -2.67
C PHE A 220 -7.05 22.93 -1.59
N ARG A 221 -5.81 22.61 -1.99
CA ARG A 221 -4.68 22.33 -1.09
C ARG A 221 -4.41 23.50 -0.14
N GLN A 222 -4.33 24.72 -0.68
CA GLN A 222 -4.12 25.93 0.13
C GLN A 222 -5.26 26.13 1.15
N LYS A 223 -6.51 25.95 0.72
CA LYS A 223 -7.68 26.07 1.59
C LYS A 223 -7.74 25.02 2.70
N ILE A 224 -7.26 23.80 2.45
CA ILE A 224 -7.14 22.75 3.48
C ILE A 224 -6.11 23.17 4.54
N SER A 225 -4.97 23.74 4.13
CA SER A 225 -3.96 24.26 5.06
C SER A 225 -4.46 25.44 5.88
N ASP A 226 -5.13 26.42 5.28
CA ASP A 226 -5.70 27.57 6.00
C ASP A 226 -6.76 27.12 7.03
N TRP A 227 -7.52 26.07 6.71
CA TRP A 227 -8.51 25.48 7.63
C TRP A 227 -7.86 24.77 8.82
N GLU A 228 -6.74 24.07 8.62
CA GLU A 228 -5.97 23.44 9.69
C GLU A 228 -5.40 24.47 10.67
N GLU A 229 -4.87 25.57 10.15
CA GLU A 229 -4.40 26.71 10.95
C GLU A 229 -5.54 27.32 11.79
N SER A 230 -6.76 27.38 11.24
CA SER A 230 -7.94 27.88 11.95
C SER A 230 -8.44 26.99 13.09
N LYS A 231 -8.11 25.68 13.08
CA LYS A 231 -8.47 24.71 14.13
C LYS A 231 -7.46 24.65 15.27
N SER A 232 -6.24 25.08 15.03
CA SER A 232 -5.17 25.13 16.03
C SER A 232 -5.44 26.28 17.01
N PRO A 233 -5.64 26.04 18.33
CA PRO A 233 -5.71 27.15 19.28
C PRO A 233 -4.33 27.79 19.32
N LYS A 234 -4.28 29.10 19.05
CA LYS A 234 -3.08 29.95 19.10
C LYS A 234 -2.19 29.56 20.29
N ARG A 235 -1.12 28.80 20.05
CA ARG A 235 0.06 28.89 20.91
C ARG A 235 0.59 30.30 20.68
N ASN A 236 0.61 31.10 21.74
CA ASN A 236 1.12 32.47 21.76
C ASN A 236 2.42 32.58 20.95
N CYS A 237 2.27 33.01 19.69
CA CYS A 237 3.37 33.56 18.94
C CYS A 237 3.37 35.04 19.31
N ILE A 238 4.49 35.48 19.85
CA ILE A 238 4.78 36.89 20.14
C ILE A 238 4.49 37.66 18.86
N THR A 239 3.45 38.48 18.90
CA THR A 239 3.18 39.50 17.89
C THR A 239 4.39 40.41 17.85
N VAL A 240 5.18 40.33 16.78
CA VAL A 240 6.02 41.45 16.38
C VAL A 240 5.04 42.59 16.04
N PRO A 241 5.06 43.72 16.75
CA PRO A 241 4.19 44.82 16.40
C PRO A 241 4.65 45.39 15.05
N ASN A 242 3.71 45.55 14.13
CA ASN A 242 3.85 46.50 13.04
C ASN A 242 4.03 47.90 13.66
N THR A 243 5.27 48.33 13.83
CA THR A 243 5.57 49.71 14.21
C THR A 243 5.74 50.53 12.94
N THR A 244 4.70 51.30 12.63
CA THR A 244 4.79 52.50 11.79
C THR A 244 5.98 53.35 12.22
N ALA A 245 6.82 53.69 11.25
CA ALA A 245 7.96 54.60 11.29
C ALA A 245 8.18 55.37 12.61
N GLN A 246 9.17 54.93 13.41
CA GLN A 246 9.79 55.72 14.46
C GLN A 246 11.31 55.81 14.20
N ASP A 247 11.82 57.01 14.44
CA ASP A 247 13.10 57.63 14.07
C ASP A 247 14.33 56.78 13.71
N LEU A 248 14.96 57.14 12.59
CA LEU A 248 16.23 56.58 12.07
C LEU A 248 17.41 56.65 13.07
N ASN A 249 17.31 57.50 14.10
CA ASN A 249 18.35 57.64 15.11
C ASN A 249 18.39 56.46 16.10
N ASP A 250 17.25 55.82 16.36
CA ASP A 250 17.19 54.64 17.25
C ASP A 250 17.76 53.40 16.57
N ILE A 251 17.63 53.30 15.25
CA ILE A 251 18.24 52.24 14.43
C ILE A 251 19.77 52.39 14.44
N ARG A 252 20.29 53.62 14.34
CA ARG A 252 21.73 53.91 14.44
C ARG A 252 22.28 53.57 15.82
N ALA A 253 21.55 53.87 16.89
CA ALA A 253 21.95 53.51 18.26
C ALA A 253 21.93 51.98 18.48
N GLY A 254 21.02 51.25 17.84
CA GLY A 254 20.97 49.79 17.84
C GLY A 254 22.16 49.13 17.14
N MET A 255 22.58 49.67 15.98
CA MET A 255 23.76 49.15 15.25
C MET A 255 25.06 49.34 16.02
N VAL A 256 25.27 50.50 16.66
CA VAL A 256 26.49 50.78 17.46
C VAL A 256 26.58 49.88 18.70
N LYS A 257 25.43 49.52 19.29
CA LYS A 257 25.39 48.53 20.38
C LYS A 257 25.80 47.14 19.91
N MET A 258 25.33 46.73 18.74
CA MET A 258 25.64 45.42 18.17
C MET A 258 27.12 45.29 17.76
N GLU A 259 27.74 46.38 17.30
CA GLU A 259 29.18 46.45 16.99
C GLU A 259 30.04 46.32 18.27
N HIS A 260 29.66 47.01 19.35
CA HIS A 260 30.34 46.91 20.64
C HIS A 260 30.23 45.50 21.27
N ASP A 261 29.10 44.82 21.09
CA ASP A 261 28.89 43.46 21.60
C ASP A 261 29.71 42.40 20.82
N LEU A 262 29.98 42.63 19.52
CA LEU A 262 30.83 41.77 18.69
C LEU A 262 32.32 41.94 19.03
N ASP A 263 32.78 43.17 19.28
CA ASP A 263 34.17 43.43 19.70
C ASP A 263 34.47 42.90 21.12
N THR A 264 33.47 42.91 22.01
CA THR A 264 33.61 42.37 23.36
C THR A 264 33.68 40.84 23.36
N ALA A 265 32.99 40.17 22.43
CA ALA A 265 33.04 38.72 22.27
C ALA A 265 34.37 38.22 21.65
N ALA A 266 35.03 39.02 20.81
CA ALA A 266 36.33 38.68 20.22
C ALA A 266 37.48 38.68 21.25
N ALA A 267 37.35 39.42 22.36
CA ALA A 267 38.39 39.56 23.38
C ALA A 267 38.46 38.40 24.42
N SER A 268 37.53 37.43 24.38
CA SER A 268 37.41 36.39 25.42
C SER A 268 37.85 34.97 25.00
N ILE A 269 38.53 34.80 23.87
CA ILE A 269 39.08 33.49 23.47
C ILE A 269 40.48 33.31 24.07
N GLN A 270 40.53 32.79 25.30
CA GLN A 270 41.72 32.12 25.84
C GLN A 270 41.71 30.65 25.43
N THR A 271 42.78 30.22 24.74
CA THR A 271 43.06 28.82 24.40
C THR A 271 43.53 28.03 25.63
N PRO A 272 43.17 26.74 25.72
CA PRO A 272 44.07 25.75 26.31
C PRO A 272 44.57 24.76 25.28
N LYS A 273 45.87 24.46 25.44
CA LYS A 273 46.74 23.59 24.66
C LYS A 273 46.30 22.12 24.64
N ASP A 274 46.61 21.52 23.50
CA ASP A 274 47.11 20.15 23.27
C ASP A 274 46.96 19.12 24.40
N ASP A 275 46.24 18.03 24.12
CA ASP A 275 46.78 16.71 24.39
C ASP A 275 46.29 15.65 23.38
N LYS A 276 47.25 14.88 22.87
CA LYS A 276 47.08 13.79 21.90
C LYS A 276 46.48 12.56 22.58
N SER A 277 45.47 11.96 21.97
CA SER A 277 45.34 10.49 21.85
C SER A 277 44.41 10.18 20.67
N SER A 278 45.00 9.74 19.56
CA SER A 278 45.04 8.33 19.16
C SER A 278 43.79 7.92 18.40
N ALA A 279 43.98 7.70 17.11
CA ALA A 279 43.36 6.69 16.26
C ALA A 279 41.91 6.29 16.57
N ASN A 280 41.02 6.40 15.57
CA ASN A 280 40.26 5.23 15.13
C ASN A 280 39.57 5.46 13.77
N SER A 281 40.03 4.65 12.82
CA SER A 281 39.29 3.99 11.75
C SER A 281 38.19 4.75 10.99
N THR A 282 38.46 4.90 9.71
CA THR A 282 37.53 4.77 8.58
C THR A 282 36.69 3.48 8.63
N GLU A 283 35.81 3.32 9.61
CA GLU A 283 34.82 2.24 9.67
C GLU A 283 33.56 2.71 10.42
N LYS A 284 32.65 3.42 9.75
CA LYS A 284 31.33 3.74 10.33
C LYS A 284 30.21 3.37 9.36
N GLY A 285 29.94 2.07 9.23
CA GLY A 285 28.73 1.56 8.57
C GLY A 285 27.46 1.77 9.41
N TRP A 286 27.60 2.09 10.70
CA TRP A 286 26.50 2.31 11.63
C TRP A 286 26.70 3.65 12.32
N SER A 287 25.68 4.51 12.27
CA SER A 287 25.62 5.77 13.03
C SER A 287 24.29 5.86 13.78
N ARG A 288 24.34 6.43 14.98
CA ARG A 288 23.14 6.77 15.74
C ARG A 288 22.51 7.99 15.08
N TRP A 289 21.18 8.05 14.99
CA TRP A 289 20.48 9.23 14.50
C TRP A 289 20.68 10.41 15.47
N GLU A 290 21.26 11.51 14.99
CA GLU A 290 21.64 12.68 15.80
C GLU A 290 20.63 13.85 15.73
N GLY A 291 19.64 13.78 14.83
CA GLY A 291 18.60 14.82 14.68
C GLY A 291 17.38 14.65 15.61
N PRO A 292 16.42 15.60 15.61
CA PRO A 292 15.18 15.46 16.36
C PRO A 292 14.39 14.23 15.88
N TRP A 293 14.14 13.28 16.77
CA TRP A 293 13.41 12.05 16.45
C TRP A 293 11.90 12.29 16.50
N VAL A 294 11.22 12.05 15.37
CA VAL A 294 9.75 12.06 15.28
C VAL A 294 9.27 10.60 15.30
N PRO A 295 8.41 10.19 16.26
CA PRO A 295 7.87 8.84 16.29
C PRO A 295 7.03 8.56 15.04
N LYS A 296 7.56 7.75 14.12
CA LYS A 296 6.87 7.26 12.93
C LYS A 296 6.51 5.78 13.09
N PRO A 297 5.42 5.30 12.46
CA PRO A 297 5.12 3.88 12.41
C PRO A 297 6.23 3.13 11.67
N ILE A 298 6.48 1.87 12.07
CA ILE A 298 7.52 1.02 11.49
C ILE A 298 7.29 0.87 9.98
N GLY A 299 8.32 1.13 9.18
CA GLY A 299 8.30 0.99 7.72
C GLY A 299 7.98 2.27 6.94
N VAL A 300 7.66 3.38 7.62
CA VAL A 300 7.59 4.72 7.03
C VAL A 300 8.93 5.43 7.28
N LEU A 301 9.57 5.92 6.21
CA LEU A 301 10.83 6.65 6.28
C LEU A 301 10.60 8.16 6.43
#